data_AF-A0A162BHF8-F1
#
_entry.id   AF-A0A162BHF8-F1
#
_cell.length_a   1.000
_cell.length_b   1.000
_cell.length_c   1.000
_cell.angle_alpha   90.00
_cell.angle_beta   90.00
_cell.angle_gamma   90.00
#
_symmetry.space_group_name_H-M   'P 1'
#
loop_
_entity.id
_entity.type
_entity.pdbx_description
1 polymer ?
#
loop_
_entity_poly.entity_id
_entity_poly.type
_entity_poly.pdbx_seq_one_letter_code
_entity_poly.pdbx_strand_id
1 'polypeptide(L)'
;MRDLKSLLDIAKRKYVYDQTNSWYSGSETYLSALKDELAEVLEEIPKQRICHLEDELGDILWNYLNIILALEKESGIDMHSIFNRAVKKYEQRVSTIEQGGSWLGVKEKQKKMLEEEQSKVKKG
;
A
#
# COMPACT_ATOMS: atom_id res chain seq x y z
N MET A 1 14.94 -8.63 1.30
CA MET A 1 13.78 -9.04 0.47
C MET A 1 13.23 -10.43 0.78
N ARG A 2 13.96 -11.34 1.44
CA ARG A 2 13.41 -12.64 1.88
C ARG A 2 12.25 -12.46 2.85
N ASP A 3 12.40 -11.55 3.81
CA ASP A 3 11.42 -11.38 4.89
C ASP A 3 10.11 -10.75 4.41
N LEU A 4 10.18 -9.80 3.46
CA LEU A 4 8.98 -9.25 2.82
C LEU A 4 8.20 -10.32 2.03
N LYS A 5 8.91 -11.22 1.32
CA LYS A 5 8.25 -12.34 0.65
C LYS A 5 7.63 -13.29 1.66
N SER A 6 8.33 -13.61 2.75
CA SER A 6 7.81 -14.44 3.83
C SER A 6 6.54 -13.81 4.44
N LEU A 7 6.55 -12.50 4.69
CA LEU A 7 5.39 -11.78 5.23
C LEU A 7 4.20 -11.83 4.27
N LEU A 8 4.43 -11.64 2.97
CA LEU A 8 3.38 -11.81 1.95
C LEU A 8 2.85 -13.24 1.90
N ASP A 9 3.71 -14.25 2.00
CA ASP A 9 3.29 -15.66 2.03
C ASP A 9 2.46 -15.98 3.30
N ILE A 10 2.77 -15.34 4.44
CA ILE A 10 1.94 -15.41 5.67
C ILE A 10 0.58 -14.72 5.43
N ALA A 11 0.58 -13.50 4.88
CA ALA A 11 -0.65 -12.76 4.60
C ALA A 11 -1.57 -13.51 3.63
N LYS A 12 -1.02 -14.17 2.59
CA LYS A 12 -1.79 -15.03 1.68
C LYS A 12 -2.45 -16.21 2.40
N ARG A 13 -1.74 -16.88 3.32
CA ARG A 13 -2.32 -17.96 4.12
C ARG A 13 -3.43 -17.45 5.04
N LYS A 14 -3.21 -16.29 5.68
CA LYS A 14 -4.20 -15.63 6.53
C LYS A 14 -5.45 -15.21 5.75
N TYR A 15 -5.27 -14.65 4.56
CA TYR A 15 -6.37 -14.27 3.68
C TYR A 15 -7.28 -15.45 3.29
N VAL A 16 -6.72 -16.66 3.08
CA VAL A 16 -7.53 -17.87 2.87
C VAL A 16 -8.32 -18.23 4.13
N TYR A 17 -7.69 -18.14 5.30
CA TYR A 17 -8.35 -18.41 6.57
C TYR A 17 -9.48 -17.40 6.86
N ASP A 18 -9.28 -16.12 6.59
CA ASP A 18 -10.27 -15.08 6.89
C ASP A 18 -11.59 -15.25 6.13
N GLN A 19 -11.52 -15.80 4.92
CA GLN A 19 -12.71 -16.10 4.11
C GLN A 19 -13.64 -17.13 4.76
N THR A 20 -13.18 -17.86 5.79
CA THR A 20 -14.02 -18.83 6.53
C THR A 20 -14.62 -18.25 7.81
N ASN A 21 -14.39 -16.97 8.12
CA ASN A 21 -14.73 -16.36 9.40
C ASN A 21 -15.79 -15.25 9.26
N SER A 22 -16.75 -15.21 10.20
CA SER A 22 -17.85 -14.24 10.18
C SER A 22 -17.46 -12.82 10.62
N TRP A 23 -16.31 -12.64 11.27
CA TRP A 23 -15.81 -11.33 11.70
C TRP A 23 -15.09 -10.57 10.57
N TYR A 24 -14.72 -11.26 9.49
CA TYR A 24 -13.99 -10.67 8.38
C TYR A 24 -14.93 -9.94 7.43
N SER A 25 -14.70 -8.64 7.24
CA SER A 25 -15.47 -7.77 6.35
C SER A 25 -14.59 -7.23 5.22
N GLY A 26 -13.80 -8.11 4.60
CA GLY A 26 -12.99 -7.74 3.45
C GLY A 26 -11.92 -6.70 3.76
N SER A 27 -11.70 -5.79 2.81
CA SER A 27 -10.72 -4.72 2.91
C SER A 27 -11.02 -3.74 4.05
N GLU A 28 -12.27 -3.57 4.46
CA GLU A 28 -12.68 -2.65 5.52
C GLU A 28 -12.07 -3.01 6.88
N THR A 29 -12.01 -4.31 7.21
CA THR A 29 -11.38 -4.80 8.45
C THR A 29 -9.96 -4.29 8.59
N TYR A 30 -9.17 -4.41 7.51
CA TYR A 30 -7.76 -4.03 7.50
C TYR A 30 -7.55 -2.53 7.31
N LEU A 31 -8.47 -1.83 6.62
CA LEU A 31 -8.45 -0.37 6.52
C LEU A 31 -8.73 0.31 7.86
N SER A 32 -9.58 -0.28 8.70
CA SER A 32 -9.81 0.21 10.06
C SER A 32 -8.56 -0.01 10.91
N ALA A 33 -8.04 -1.25 10.95
CA ALA A 33 -6.84 -1.58 11.71
C ALA A 33 -5.64 -0.71 11.32
N LEU A 34 -5.43 -0.47 10.01
CA LEU A 34 -4.35 0.41 9.53
C LEU A 34 -4.40 1.83 10.13
N LYS A 35 -5.61 2.37 10.39
CA LYS A 35 -5.74 3.69 11.03
C LYS A 35 -5.34 3.66 12.49
N ASP A 36 -5.65 2.57 13.17
CA ASP A 36 -5.30 2.36 14.58
C ASP A 36 -3.76 2.24 14.69
N GLU A 37 -3.10 1.42 13.86
CA GLU A 37 -1.63 1.31 13.88
C GLU A 37 -0.92 2.61 13.52
N LEU A 38 -1.51 3.45 12.66
CA LEU A 38 -0.96 4.78 12.38
C LEU A 38 -0.97 5.67 13.62
N ALA A 39 -1.99 5.54 14.48
CA ALA A 39 -2.02 6.24 15.75
C ALA A 39 -0.95 5.70 16.72
N GLU A 40 -0.73 4.38 16.76
CA GLU A 40 0.30 3.75 17.58
C GLU A 40 1.72 4.17 17.14
N VAL A 41 2.02 4.18 15.84
CA VAL A 41 3.27 4.74 15.29
C VAL A 41 3.50 6.19 15.76
N LEU A 42 2.46 7.03 15.67
CA LEU A 42 2.55 8.44 16.09
C LEU A 42 2.77 8.58 17.60
N GLU A 43 2.24 7.66 18.40
CA GLU A 43 2.43 7.60 19.84
C GLU A 43 3.87 7.16 20.21
N GLU A 44 4.48 6.27 19.43
CA GLU A 44 5.81 5.73 19.71
C GLU A 44 6.97 6.65 19.30
N ILE A 45 6.81 7.46 18.25
CA ILE A 45 7.83 8.43 17.80
C ILE A 45 8.40 9.29 18.94
N PRO A 46 7.58 10.00 19.74
CA PRO A 46 8.11 10.86 20.81
C PRO A 46 8.70 10.07 21.98
N LYS A 47 8.35 8.79 22.15
CA LYS A 47 8.83 7.94 23.25
C LYS A 47 10.22 7.34 23.01
N GLN A 48 10.75 7.44 21.79
CA GLN A 48 12.06 6.90 21.41
C GLN A 48 12.23 5.40 21.69
N ARG A 49 11.13 4.64 21.71
CA ARG A 49 11.13 3.20 21.94
C ARG A 49 11.29 2.45 20.62
N ILE A 50 12.53 2.32 20.17
CA ILE A 50 12.84 1.79 18.83
C ILE A 50 12.20 0.43 18.54
N CYS A 51 12.28 -0.52 19.47
CA CYS A 51 11.68 -1.85 19.27
C CYS A 51 10.15 -1.81 19.13
N HIS A 52 9.48 -0.91 19.85
CA HIS A 52 8.03 -0.71 19.71
C HIS A 52 7.71 -0.05 18.37
N LEU A 53 8.44 1.01 18.00
CA LEU A 53 8.27 1.67 16.71
C LEU A 53 8.49 0.70 15.53
N GLU A 54 9.45 -0.22 15.64
CA GLU A 54 9.66 -1.29 14.65
C GLU A 54 8.46 -2.24 14.55
N ASP A 55 7.84 -2.57 15.68
CA ASP A 55 6.65 -3.43 15.77
C ASP A 55 5.44 -2.75 15.10
N GLU A 56 5.14 -1.50 15.46
CA GLU A 56 4.00 -0.76 14.89
C GLU A 56 4.16 -0.52 13.38
N LEU A 57 5.39 -0.25 12.92
CA LEU A 57 5.68 -0.17 11.49
C LEU A 57 5.52 -1.53 10.79
N GLY A 58 5.76 -2.64 11.50
CA GLY A 58 5.44 -3.99 11.07
C GLY A 58 3.93 -4.18 10.87
N ASP A 59 3.11 -3.68 11.78
CA ASP A 59 1.65 -3.78 11.69
C ASP A 59 1.07 -2.92 10.57
N ILE A 60 1.67 -1.76 10.26
CA ILE A 60 1.38 -1.00 9.03
C ILE A 60 1.60 -1.85 7.77
N LEU A 61 2.75 -2.53 7.68
CA LEU A 61 3.06 -3.39 6.53
C LEU A 61 2.09 -4.56 6.44
N TRP A 62 1.80 -5.20 7.58
CA TRP A 62 0.85 -6.31 7.67
C TRP A 62 -0.54 -5.92 7.18
N ASN A 63 -1.10 -4.83 7.71
CA ASN A 63 -2.43 -4.36 7.34
C ASN A 63 -2.46 -3.95 5.86
N TYR A 64 -1.43 -3.29 5.34
CA TYR A 64 -1.36 -2.91 3.93
C TYR A 64 -1.34 -4.12 2.98
N LEU A 65 -0.59 -5.18 3.30
CA LEU A 65 -0.58 -6.41 2.49
C LEU A 65 -1.95 -7.08 2.46
N ASN A 66 -2.63 -7.16 3.60
CA ASN A 66 -3.97 -7.74 3.66
C ASN A 66 -5.00 -6.89 2.91
N ILE A 67 -4.90 -5.56 2.94
CA ILE A 67 -5.73 -4.64 2.13
C ILE A 67 -5.56 -4.95 0.63
N ILE A 68 -4.32 -5.12 0.15
CA ILE A 68 -4.09 -5.43 -1.27
C ILE A 68 -4.75 -6.75 -1.64
N LEU A 69 -4.57 -7.80 -0.84
CA LEU A 69 -5.15 -9.13 -1.12
C LEU A 69 -6.68 -9.09 -1.12
N ALA A 70 -7.29 -8.35 -0.19
CA ALA A 70 -8.74 -8.16 -0.13
C ALA A 70 -9.26 -7.40 -1.37
N LEU A 71 -8.63 -6.27 -1.71
CA LEU A 71 -9.05 -5.45 -2.85
C LEU A 71 -8.79 -6.13 -4.20
N GLU A 72 -7.77 -6.99 -4.31
CA GLU A 72 -7.55 -7.81 -5.51
C GLU A 72 -8.77 -8.70 -5.79
N LYS A 73 -9.39 -9.26 -4.75
CA LYS A 73 -10.65 -10.01 -4.87
C LYS A 73 -11.88 -9.13 -5.08
N GLU A 74 -11.98 -8.01 -4.34
CA GLU A 74 -13.19 -7.16 -4.33
C GLU A 74 -13.32 -6.29 -5.58
N SER A 75 -12.20 -5.81 -6.12
CA SER A 75 -12.16 -4.77 -7.15
C SER A 75 -11.32 -5.12 -8.37
N GLY A 76 -10.63 -6.27 -8.34
CA GLY A 76 -9.80 -6.72 -9.46
C GLY A 76 -8.50 -5.94 -9.65
N ILE A 77 -8.03 -5.21 -8.63
CA ILE A 77 -6.68 -4.65 -8.67
C ILE A 77 -5.65 -5.78 -8.67
N ASP A 78 -4.46 -5.53 -9.20
CA ASP A 78 -3.38 -6.51 -9.24
C ASP A 78 -2.18 -5.98 -8.46
N MET A 79 -1.68 -6.80 -7.52
CA MET A 79 -0.52 -6.47 -6.70
C MET A 79 0.70 -6.09 -7.55
N HIS A 80 0.96 -6.81 -8.65
CA HIS A 80 2.09 -6.49 -9.54
C HIS A 80 1.93 -5.11 -10.17
N SER A 81 0.72 -4.76 -10.60
CA SER A 81 0.37 -3.46 -11.15
C SER A 81 0.54 -2.33 -10.14
N ILE A 82 0.18 -2.55 -8.87
CA ILE A 82 0.40 -1.56 -7.78
C ILE A 82 1.89 -1.25 -7.64
N PHE A 83 2.73 -2.27 -7.51
CA PHE A 83 4.17 -2.10 -7.37
C PHE A 83 4.80 -1.46 -8.62
N ASN A 84 4.42 -1.93 -9.82
CA ASN A 84 4.94 -1.37 -11.06
C ASN A 84 4.60 0.12 -11.20
N ARG A 85 3.37 0.51 -10.88
CA ARG A 85 2.93 1.90 -10.86
C ARG A 85 3.70 2.72 -9.83
N ALA A 86 3.91 2.20 -8.62
CA ALA A 86 4.65 2.89 -7.57
C ALA A 86 6.11 3.13 -7.97
N VAL A 87 6.81 2.10 -8.46
CA VAL A 87 8.21 2.20 -8.92
C VAL A 87 8.34 3.25 -10.01
N LYS A 88 7.57 3.14 -11.11
CA LYS A 88 7.61 4.12 -12.21
C LYS A 88 7.32 5.55 -11.74
N LYS A 89 6.31 5.70 -10.87
CA LYS A 89 5.85 7.00 -10.37
C LYS A 89 6.94 7.69 -9.55
N TYR A 90 7.55 6.98 -8.61
CA TYR A 90 8.52 7.57 -7.70
C TYR A 90 9.91 7.68 -8.33
N GLU A 91 10.33 6.73 -9.17
CA GLU A 91 11.56 6.84 -9.94
C GLU A 91 11.57 8.15 -10.75
N GLN A 92 10.53 8.37 -11.58
CA GLN A 92 10.44 9.58 -12.40
C GLN A 92 10.49 10.87 -11.57
N ARG A 93 9.85 10.87 -10.39
CA ARG A 93 9.82 12.05 -9.52
C ARG A 93 11.17 12.32 -8.88
N VAL A 94 11.83 11.28 -8.38
CA VAL A 94 13.17 11.38 -7.78
C VAL A 94 14.18 11.82 -8.83
N SER A 95 14.25 11.16 -9.98
CA SER A 95 15.17 11.55 -11.07
C SER A 95 14.94 12.99 -11.54
N THR A 96 13.70 13.48 -11.51
CA THR A 96 13.42 14.88 -11.89
C THR A 96 13.95 15.86 -10.85
N ILE A 97 13.81 15.58 -9.55
CA ILE A 97 14.42 16.42 -8.50
C ILE A 97 15.94 16.43 -8.67
N GLU A 98 16.56 15.28 -8.89
CA GLU A 98 18.02 15.14 -9.07
C GLU A 98 18.53 15.95 -10.27
N GLN A 99 17.70 16.16 -11.27
CA GLN A 99 17.99 16.98 -12.45
C GLN A 99 17.60 18.47 -12.30
N GLY A 100 17.23 18.91 -11.09
CA GLY A 100 16.83 20.30 -10.81
C GLY A 100 15.41 20.66 -11.24
N GLY A 101 14.59 19.68 -11.59
CA GLY A 101 13.19 19.87 -11.95
C GLY A 101 12.24 19.92 -10.73
N SER A 102 10.94 20.14 -11.01
CA SER A 102 9.91 20.28 -9.98
C SER A 102 9.14 18.98 -9.73
N TRP A 103 9.15 18.49 -8.48
CA TRP A 103 8.30 17.37 -8.04
C TRP A 103 6.82 17.62 -8.29
N LEU A 104 6.35 18.86 -8.02
CA LEU A 104 4.96 19.24 -8.23
C LEU A 104 4.60 19.16 -9.72
N GLY A 105 5.47 19.67 -10.60
CA GLY A 105 5.26 19.61 -12.06
C GLY A 105 5.14 18.18 -12.58
N VAL A 106 5.99 17.26 -12.11
CA VAL A 106 5.90 15.83 -12.49
C VAL A 106 4.64 15.19 -11.93
N LYS A 107 4.28 15.48 -10.68
CA LYS A 107 3.05 14.97 -10.04
C LYS A 107 1.81 15.38 -10.82
N GLU A 108 1.73 16.64 -11.27
CA GLU A 108 0.63 17.13 -12.10
C GLU A 108 0.54 16.43 -13.45
N LYS A 109 1.69 16.25 -14.13
CA LYS A 109 1.75 15.49 -15.40
C LYS A 109 1.27 14.05 -15.21
N GLN A 110 1.76 13.36 -14.18
CA GLN A 110 1.36 11.99 -13.87
C GLN A 110 -0.14 11.87 -13.57
N LYS A 111 -0.73 12.86 -12.89
CA LYS A 111 -2.18 12.89 -12.63
C LYS A 111 -2.98 12.95 -13.93
N LYS A 112 -2.60 13.83 -14.86
CA LYS A 112 -3.24 13.93 -16.19
C LYS A 112 -3.12 12.63 -16.99
N MET A 113 -1.93 12.01 -17.00
CA MET A 113 -1.72 10.73 -17.68
C MET A 113 -2.61 9.60 -17.12
N LEU A 114 -2.83 9.57 -15.80
CA LEU A 114 -3.69 8.58 -15.17
C LEU A 114 -5.18 8.81 -15.51
N GLU A 115 -5.62 10.07 -15.57
CA GLU A 115 -6.98 10.43 -16.00
C GLU A 115 -7.22 10.05 -17.47
N GLU A 116 -6.23 10.24 -18.34
CA GLU A 116 -6.26 9.82 -19.75
C GLU A 116 -6.32 8.29 -19.87
N GLU A 117 -5.55 7.55 -19.07
CA GLU A 117 -5.59 6.09 -19.01
C GLU A 117 -6.99 5.59 -18.60
N GLN A 118 -7.55 6.13 -17.51
CA GLN A 118 -8.90 5.79 -17.04
C GLN A 118 -9.99 6.08 -18.08
N SER A 119 -9.82 7.17 -18.84
CA SER A 119 -10.77 7.55 -19.89
C SER A 119 -10.77 6.58 -21.07
N LYS A 120 -9.66 5.88 -21.32
CA LYS A 120 -9.57 4.83 -22.34
C LYS A 120 -10.22 3.53 -21.86
N VAL A 121 -10.07 3.19 -20.58
CA VAL A 121 -10.72 2.00 -19.97
C VAL A 121 -12.24 2.12 -19.99
N LYS A 122 -12.82 3.32 -19.80
CA LYS A 122 -14.28 3.54 -19.86
C LYS A 122 -14.89 3.50 -21.27
N LYS A 123 -14.08 3.43 -22.32
CA LYS A 123 -14.52 3.45 -23.73
C LYS A 123 -14.43 2.09 -24.43
N GLY A 124 -13.93 1.06 -23.74
CA GLY A 124 -13.95 -0.34 -24.20
C GLY A 124 -14.97 -1.13 -23.39
#